data_AF-A0A1M7DQF0-F1
#
_entry.id   AF-A0A1M7DQF0-F1
#
_cell.length_a   1.000
_cell.length_b   1.000
_cell.length_c   1.000
_cell.angle_alpha   90.00
_cell.angle_beta   90.00
_cell.angle_gamma   90.00
#
_symmetry.space_group_name_H-M   'P 1'
#
loop_
_entity.id
_entity.type
_entity.pdbx_description
1 polymer ?
#
loop_
_entity_poly.entity_id
_entity_poly.type
_entity_poly.pdbx_seq_one_letter_code
_entity_poly.pdbx_strand_id
1 'polypeptide(L)'
;MKVTIRELQKIGYRKTVLIGLFLSNKGKAYNYITKRECKPTASGYITFNGKTYNLAKMLLETFKKESVRAGKILFLNGNSKDFDINNISYAVGTHYTAPSEASLINCIRLYFEIPKKLTRHDIFFKDYLNRIVHLRGFICSHEGNDFNLFLEWLKPFTQSRSKAQVSVKNGYTIVNGTNAINKYLSLLVNECLKDQEAYILKINDFSPKPLTAIQKLKIANETLLQMRLTARIPLRKPKN
;
A
#
# COMPACT_ATOMS: atom_id res chain seq x y z
N MET A 1 51.16 -15.39 -17.54
CA MET A 1 51.31 -14.33 -16.50
C MET A 1 50.35 -14.62 -15.35
N LYS A 2 50.83 -14.61 -14.10
CA LYS A 2 49.97 -14.76 -12.91
C LYS A 2 49.32 -13.40 -12.62
N VAL A 3 48.04 -13.23 -12.98
CA VAL A 3 47.29 -12.01 -12.63
C VAL A 3 47.15 -11.89 -11.11
N THR A 4 47.67 -10.81 -10.54
CA THR A 4 47.60 -10.52 -9.11
C THR A 4 46.33 -9.75 -8.75
N ILE A 5 45.94 -9.75 -7.47
CA ILE A 5 44.78 -8.97 -6.99
C ILE A 5 45.00 -7.47 -7.21
N ARG A 6 46.22 -6.97 -7.02
CA ARG A 6 46.56 -5.55 -7.21
C ARG A 6 46.40 -5.13 -8.67
N GLU A 7 46.77 -5.98 -9.61
CA GLU A 7 46.58 -5.74 -11.04
C GLU A 7 45.09 -5.66 -11.42
N LEU A 8 44.26 -6.58 -10.92
CA LEU A 8 42.81 -6.53 -11.13
C LEU A 8 42.22 -5.23 -10.61
N GLN A 9 42.61 -4.82 -9.40
CA GLN A 9 42.14 -3.58 -8.80
C GLN A 9 42.58 -2.35 -9.60
N LYS A 10 43.81 -2.34 -10.12
CA LYS A 10 44.32 -1.26 -10.99
C LYS A 10 43.51 -1.11 -12.27
N ILE A 11 42.97 -2.22 -12.80
CA ILE A 11 42.13 -2.26 -14.01
C ILE A 11 40.65 -1.99 -13.68
N GLY A 12 40.31 -1.70 -12.42
CA GLY A 12 38.96 -1.31 -12.01
C GLY A 12 38.06 -2.45 -11.54
N TYR A 13 38.61 -3.64 -11.28
CA TYR A 13 37.88 -4.72 -10.63
C TYR A 13 37.80 -4.50 -9.11
N ARG A 14 36.62 -4.80 -8.53
CA ARG A 14 36.40 -4.80 -7.07
C ARG A 14 36.04 -6.20 -6.58
N LYS A 15 36.45 -6.50 -5.35
CA LYS A 15 36.07 -7.73 -4.64
C LYS A 15 34.57 -7.71 -4.38
N THR A 16 33.92 -8.84 -4.62
CA THR A 16 32.52 -9.06 -4.21
C THR A 16 32.47 -9.69 -2.82
N VAL A 17 31.24 -9.92 -2.31
CA VAL A 17 31.00 -10.72 -1.09
C VAL A 17 31.44 -12.17 -1.29
N LEU A 18 31.44 -12.68 -2.53
CA LEU A 18 31.90 -14.03 -2.85
C LEU A 18 33.42 -14.07 -2.96
N ILE A 19 34.06 -14.85 -2.09
CA ILE A 19 35.51 -14.99 -2.05
C ILE A 19 36.03 -15.52 -3.39
N GLY A 20 36.96 -14.80 -4.00
CA GLY A 20 37.57 -15.16 -5.28
C GLY A 20 36.84 -14.62 -6.52
N LEU A 21 35.66 -14.00 -6.37
CA LEU A 21 34.96 -13.33 -7.47
C LEU A 21 35.19 -11.82 -7.43
N PHE A 22 35.55 -11.27 -8.58
CA PHE A 22 35.79 -9.85 -8.79
C PHE A 22 34.90 -9.33 -9.92
N LEU A 23 34.39 -8.11 -9.79
CA LEU A 23 33.56 -7.46 -10.82
C LEU A 23 34.16 -6.11 -11.24
N SER A 24 34.09 -5.80 -12.53
CA SER A 24 34.40 -4.45 -13.06
C SER A 24 33.14 -3.59 -13.12
N ASN A 25 33.29 -2.26 -13.14
CA ASN A 25 32.18 -1.32 -13.35
C ASN A 25 31.50 -1.43 -14.73
N LYS A 26 32.14 -2.08 -15.71
CA LYS A 26 31.63 -2.40 -17.05
C LYS A 26 30.94 -3.77 -17.15
N GLY A 27 30.67 -4.41 -16.01
CA GLY A 27 29.94 -5.68 -15.97
C GLY A 27 30.74 -6.93 -16.38
N LYS A 28 32.07 -6.88 -16.39
CA LYS A 28 32.89 -8.09 -16.46
C LYS A 28 33.03 -8.75 -15.10
N ALA A 29 33.02 -10.08 -15.08
CA ALA A 29 33.21 -10.89 -13.89
C ALA A 29 34.45 -11.78 -14.04
N TYR A 30 35.32 -11.79 -13.03
CA TYR A 30 36.59 -12.53 -13.04
C TYR A 30 36.69 -13.47 -11.83
N ASN A 31 36.89 -14.75 -12.10
CA ASN A 31 37.16 -15.76 -11.09
C ASN A 31 38.67 -15.86 -10.85
N TYR A 32 39.11 -15.37 -9.70
CA TYR A 32 40.52 -15.37 -9.29
C TYR A 32 41.06 -16.76 -8.94
N ILE A 33 40.19 -17.72 -8.61
CA ILE A 33 40.58 -19.10 -8.30
C ILE A 33 40.94 -19.81 -9.61
N THR A 34 40.02 -19.78 -10.59
CA THR A 34 40.22 -20.47 -11.88
C THR A 34 40.97 -19.62 -12.92
N LYS A 35 41.25 -18.35 -12.62
CA LYS A 35 41.90 -17.37 -13.51
C LYS A 35 41.16 -17.16 -14.84
N ARG A 36 39.82 -17.15 -14.80
CA ARG A 36 38.96 -17.03 -16.00
C ARG A 36 37.89 -15.98 -15.81
N GLU A 37 37.51 -15.34 -16.91
CA GLU A 37 36.31 -14.50 -16.94
C GLU A 37 35.04 -15.37 -16.93
N CYS A 38 34.09 -15.00 -16.08
CA CYS A 38 32.76 -15.58 -16.03
C CYS A 38 31.86 -14.81 -17.00
N LYS A 39 31.56 -15.42 -18.15
CA LYS A 39 30.64 -14.80 -19.13
C LYS A 39 29.20 -14.89 -18.64
N PRO A 40 28.42 -13.79 -18.68
CA PRO A 40 27.00 -13.84 -18.39
C PRO A 40 26.23 -14.62 -19.47
N THR A 41 25.18 -15.30 -19.07
CA THR A 41 24.18 -15.89 -19.96
C THR A 41 23.39 -14.80 -20.69
N ALA A 42 22.58 -15.19 -21.70
CA ALA A 42 21.66 -14.28 -22.37
C ALA A 42 20.67 -13.59 -21.41
N SER A 43 20.34 -14.26 -20.29
CA SER A 43 19.50 -13.74 -19.21
C SER A 43 20.25 -12.89 -18.17
N GLY A 44 21.56 -12.66 -18.34
CA GLY A 44 22.36 -11.81 -17.45
C GLY A 44 22.83 -12.49 -16.16
N TYR A 45 22.92 -13.82 -16.13
CA TYR A 45 23.40 -14.58 -14.97
C TYR A 45 24.82 -15.08 -15.19
N ILE A 46 25.64 -15.08 -14.14
CA ILE A 46 26.97 -15.71 -14.13
C ILE A 46 26.93 -16.96 -13.25
N THR A 47 27.75 -17.96 -13.60
CA THR A 47 27.96 -19.14 -12.75
C THR A 47 29.29 -19.03 -12.03
N PHE A 48 29.28 -19.17 -10.72
CA PHE A 48 30.47 -19.16 -9.87
C PHE A 48 30.34 -20.24 -8.80
N ASN A 49 31.35 -21.11 -8.67
CA ASN A 49 31.36 -22.24 -7.73
C ASN A 49 30.06 -23.08 -7.76
N GLY A 50 29.56 -23.40 -8.96
CA GLY A 50 28.36 -24.22 -9.15
C GLY A 50 27.03 -23.53 -8.86
N LYS A 51 27.03 -22.24 -8.49
CA LYS A 51 25.81 -21.45 -8.25
C LYS A 51 25.66 -20.34 -9.28
N THR A 52 24.41 -20.04 -9.64
CA THR A 52 24.07 -18.93 -10.55
C THR A 52 23.76 -17.67 -9.78
N TYR A 53 24.25 -16.53 -10.27
CA TYR A 53 24.06 -15.22 -9.67
C TYR A 53 23.66 -14.20 -10.73
N ASN A 54 22.74 -13.30 -10.41
CA ASN A 54 22.34 -12.22 -11.31
C ASN A 54 23.43 -11.13 -11.32
N LEU A 55 24.08 -10.94 -12.46
CA LEU A 55 25.24 -10.05 -12.58
C LEU A 55 24.89 -8.60 -12.22
N ALA A 56 23.76 -8.08 -12.70
CA ALA A 56 23.36 -6.70 -12.43
C ALA A 56 23.13 -6.44 -10.94
N LYS A 57 22.49 -7.39 -10.22
CA LYS A 57 22.30 -7.27 -8.77
C LYS A 57 23.62 -7.28 -8.02
N MET A 58 24.56 -8.14 -8.42
CA MET A 58 25.90 -8.18 -7.80
C MET A 58 26.70 -6.89 -8.05
N LEU A 59 26.54 -6.26 -9.22
CA LEU A 59 27.17 -4.98 -9.53
C LEU A 59 26.63 -3.87 -8.61
N LEU A 60 25.31 -3.80 -8.42
CA LEU A 60 24.69 -2.85 -7.48
C LEU A 60 25.19 -3.05 -6.04
N GLU A 61 25.27 -4.30 -5.58
CA GLU A 61 25.81 -4.61 -4.26
C GLU A 61 27.29 -4.23 -4.12
N THR A 62 28.10 -4.55 -5.12
CA THR A 62 29.55 -4.34 -5.06
C THR A 62 29.93 -2.85 -5.13
N PHE A 63 29.29 -2.11 -6.05
CA PHE A 63 29.67 -0.73 -6.37
C PHE A 63 28.78 0.33 -5.70
N LYS A 64 27.46 0.09 -5.58
CA LYS A 64 26.52 1.04 -4.95
C LYS A 64 26.15 0.69 -3.50
N LYS A 65 26.63 -0.45 -2.98
CA LYS A 65 26.32 -0.93 -1.62
C LYS A 65 24.83 -1.19 -1.38
N GLU A 66 24.08 -1.44 -2.45
CA GLU A 66 22.67 -1.82 -2.37
C GLU A 66 22.55 -3.32 -2.15
N SER A 67 21.87 -3.75 -1.08
CA SER A 67 21.72 -5.19 -0.81
C SER A 67 21.00 -5.91 -1.94
N VAL A 68 21.41 -7.16 -2.20
CA VAL A 68 20.74 -8.01 -3.18
C VAL A 68 19.32 -8.30 -2.69
N ARG A 69 18.32 -7.83 -3.45
CA ARG A 69 16.90 -8.00 -3.12
C ARG A 69 16.08 -8.55 -4.28
N ALA A 70 14.89 -9.04 -3.98
CA ALA A 70 13.87 -9.31 -4.98
C ALA A 70 13.45 -7.98 -5.63
N GLY A 71 13.25 -7.99 -6.94
CA GLY A 71 12.99 -6.78 -7.72
C GLY A 71 13.52 -6.87 -9.14
N LYS A 72 12.86 -6.15 -10.06
CA LYS A 72 13.28 -6.02 -11.46
C LYS A 72 14.46 -5.05 -11.53
N ILE A 73 15.40 -5.35 -12.41
CA ILE A 73 16.48 -4.44 -12.78
C ILE A 73 16.04 -3.59 -13.96
N LEU A 74 16.30 -2.29 -13.90
CA LEU A 74 16.14 -1.36 -15.01
C LEU A 74 17.51 -1.11 -15.65
N PHE A 75 17.52 -1.16 -16.98
CA PHE A 75 18.63 -0.70 -17.81
C PHE A 75 18.21 0.64 -18.40
N LEU A 76 18.85 1.73 -17.97
CA LEU A 76 18.43 3.10 -18.25
C LEU A 76 18.43 3.43 -19.74
N ASN A 77 19.36 2.84 -20.49
CA ASN A 77 19.44 2.96 -21.95
C ASN A 77 18.57 1.95 -22.71
N GLY A 78 17.78 1.13 -22.02
CA GLY A 78 16.94 0.08 -22.61
C GLY A 78 17.70 -1.17 -23.11
N ASN A 79 19.03 -1.17 -23.10
CA ASN A 79 19.84 -2.32 -23.51
C ASN A 79 20.11 -3.25 -22.33
N SER A 80 19.40 -4.38 -22.28
CA SER A 80 19.52 -5.39 -21.22
C SER A 80 20.87 -6.13 -21.18
N LYS A 81 21.78 -5.84 -22.11
CA LYS A 81 23.14 -6.39 -22.17
C LYS A 81 24.21 -5.40 -21.75
N ASP A 82 23.85 -4.13 -21.54
CA ASP A 82 24.79 -3.11 -21.09
C ASP A 82 24.84 -3.07 -19.56
N PHE A 83 25.81 -3.80 -19.01
CA PHE A 83 26.02 -3.93 -17.57
C PHE A 83 26.93 -2.85 -16.97
N ASP A 84 27.02 -1.66 -17.58
CA ASP A 84 27.63 -0.51 -16.90
C ASP A 84 26.87 -0.17 -15.61
N ILE A 85 27.58 0.02 -14.51
CA ILE A 85 26.98 0.34 -13.21
C ILE A 85 26.13 1.63 -13.23
N ASN A 86 26.45 2.58 -14.12
CA ASN A 86 25.69 3.81 -14.29
C ASN A 86 24.41 3.57 -15.10
N ASN A 87 24.34 2.50 -15.88
CA ASN A 87 23.17 2.11 -16.65
C ASN A 87 22.18 1.22 -15.87
N ILE A 88 22.56 0.73 -14.69
CA ILE A 88 21.76 -0.22 -13.91
C ILE A 88 21.17 0.44 -12.66
N SER A 89 19.88 0.20 -12.42
CA SER A 89 19.21 0.50 -11.16
C SER A 89 18.17 -0.57 -10.80
N TYR A 90 17.76 -0.64 -9.52
CA TYR A 90 16.53 -1.35 -9.19
C TYR A 90 15.32 -0.57 -9.71
N ALA A 91 14.35 -1.28 -10.27
CA ALA A 91 13.03 -0.73 -10.47
C ALA A 91 12.45 -0.32 -9.11
N VAL A 92 12.23 0.97 -8.91
CA VAL A 92 11.49 1.47 -7.75
C VAL A 92 10.02 1.34 -8.12
N GLY A 93 9.35 0.29 -7.62
CA GLY A 93 7.89 0.27 -7.63
C GLY A 93 7.37 1.38 -6.71
N THR A 94 6.39 2.16 -7.13
CA THR A 94 5.68 3.08 -6.25
C THR A 94 4.93 2.27 -5.21
N HIS A 95 5.48 2.18 -4.00
CA HIS A 95 4.81 1.54 -2.87
C HIS A 95 3.92 2.56 -2.15
N TYR A 96 2.62 2.40 -2.29
CA TYR A 96 1.61 3.15 -1.58
C TYR A 96 1.38 2.50 -0.21
N THR A 97 1.73 3.24 0.83
CA THR A 97 1.33 2.93 2.20
C THR A 97 -0.18 3.11 2.33
N ALA A 98 -0.83 2.26 3.13
CA ALA A 98 -2.24 2.44 3.43
C ALA A 98 -2.41 3.72 4.26
N PRO A 99 -3.43 4.55 3.98
CA PRO A 99 -3.78 5.67 4.84
C PRO A 99 -4.05 5.20 6.28
N SER A 100 -3.77 6.08 7.24
CA SER A 100 -4.07 5.78 8.64
C SER A 100 -5.58 5.61 8.84
N GLU A 101 -5.98 4.78 9.82
CA GLU A 101 -7.39 4.60 10.15
C GLU A 101 -8.05 5.91 10.57
N ALA A 102 -7.33 6.77 11.29
CA ALA A 102 -7.81 8.10 11.67
C ALA A 102 -8.11 8.96 10.43
N SER A 103 -7.23 8.94 9.42
CA SER A 103 -7.44 9.70 8.18
C SER A 103 -8.66 9.18 7.39
N LEU A 104 -8.84 7.86 7.34
CA LEU A 104 -10.02 7.26 6.69
C LEU A 104 -11.31 7.62 7.42
N ILE A 105 -11.33 7.50 8.76
CA ILE A 105 -12.48 7.90 9.58
C ILE A 105 -12.76 9.40 9.42
N ASN A 106 -11.72 10.24 9.37
CA ASN A 106 -11.88 11.68 9.16
C ASN A 106 -12.53 11.96 7.80
N CYS A 107 -12.04 11.35 6.71
CA CYS A 107 -12.66 11.46 5.39
C CYS A 107 -14.13 11.00 5.41
N ILE A 108 -14.48 9.95 6.16
CA ILE A 108 -15.88 9.55 6.36
C ILE A 108 -16.70 10.64 7.08
N ARG A 109 -16.15 11.24 8.14
CA ARG A 109 -16.82 12.29 8.92
C ARG A 109 -17.07 13.58 8.15
N LEU A 110 -16.28 13.86 7.12
CA LEU A 110 -16.54 15.02 6.25
C LEU A 110 -17.85 14.87 5.45
N TYR A 111 -18.36 13.64 5.30
CA TYR A 111 -19.55 13.35 4.49
C TYR A 111 -20.74 12.84 5.30
N PHE A 112 -20.49 12.20 6.45
CA PHE A 112 -21.56 11.52 7.20
C PHE A 112 -21.44 11.76 8.70
N GLU A 113 -22.59 11.87 9.36
CA GLU A 113 -22.71 11.71 10.81
C GLU A 113 -22.53 10.23 11.16
N ILE A 114 -21.46 9.89 11.88
CA ILE A 114 -21.12 8.50 12.21
C ILE A 114 -21.03 8.25 13.72
N PRO A 115 -21.11 6.98 14.17
CA PRO A 115 -20.87 6.63 15.56
C PRO A 115 -19.46 7.01 16.03
N LYS A 116 -19.33 7.41 17.30
CA LYS A 116 -18.04 7.80 17.89
C LYS A 116 -16.96 6.72 17.85
N LYS A 117 -17.39 5.45 17.84
CA LYS A 117 -16.51 4.27 17.88
C LYS A 117 -16.40 3.55 16.53
N LEU A 118 -16.66 4.23 15.40
CA LEU A 118 -16.43 3.63 14.08
C LEU A 118 -14.96 3.22 13.94
N THR A 119 -14.73 2.01 13.44
CA THR A 119 -13.44 1.39 13.15
C THR A 119 -13.44 0.78 11.76
N ARG A 120 -12.26 0.39 11.26
CA ARG A 120 -12.10 -0.31 9.98
C ARG A 120 -12.82 -1.66 9.89
N HIS A 121 -13.14 -2.25 11.05
CA HIS A 121 -13.73 -3.59 11.16
C HIS A 121 -15.26 -3.54 11.12
N ASP A 122 -15.86 -2.36 11.22
CA ASP A 122 -17.29 -2.19 11.12
C ASP A 122 -17.79 -2.51 9.71
N ILE A 123 -18.92 -3.22 9.64
CA ILE A 123 -19.52 -3.64 8.36
C ILE A 123 -19.85 -2.44 7.44
N PHE A 124 -20.15 -1.29 8.04
CA PHE A 124 -20.47 -0.05 7.33
C PHE A 124 -19.24 0.74 6.89
N PHE A 125 -18.04 0.41 7.37
CA PHE A 125 -16.83 1.17 7.06
C PHE A 125 -16.57 1.26 5.55
N LYS A 126 -16.63 0.12 4.86
CA LYS A 126 -16.47 0.07 3.40
C LYS A 126 -17.64 0.71 2.66
N ASP A 127 -18.86 0.58 3.20
CA ASP A 127 -20.04 1.20 2.62
C ASP A 127 -19.92 2.73 2.58
N TYR A 128 -19.48 3.35 3.69
CA TYR A 128 -19.21 4.78 3.73
C TYR A 128 -18.17 5.20 2.69
N LEU A 129 -17.03 4.50 2.62
CA LEU A 129 -16.00 4.81 1.63
C LEU A 129 -16.50 4.66 0.20
N ASN A 130 -17.28 3.61 -0.08
CA ASN A 130 -17.90 3.40 -1.39
C ASN A 130 -18.82 4.58 -1.75
N ARG A 131 -19.68 5.01 -0.82
CA ARG A 131 -20.57 6.17 -1.04
C ARG A 131 -19.78 7.45 -1.31
N ILE A 132 -18.65 7.69 -0.64
CA ILE A 132 -17.80 8.87 -0.91
C ILE A 132 -17.21 8.80 -2.32
N VAL A 133 -16.74 7.61 -2.74
CA VAL A 133 -16.24 7.38 -4.11
C VAL A 133 -17.29 7.76 -5.15
N HIS A 134 -18.57 7.43 -4.91
CA HIS A 134 -19.67 7.86 -5.78
C HIS A 134 -19.94 9.37 -5.69
N LEU A 135 -20.04 9.93 -4.47
CA LEU A 135 -20.34 11.35 -4.26
C LEU A 135 -19.30 12.29 -4.87
N ARG A 136 -18.02 11.91 -4.82
CA ARG A 136 -16.91 12.68 -5.42
C ARG A 136 -16.73 12.44 -6.92
N GLY A 137 -17.53 11.56 -7.53
CA GLY A 137 -17.37 11.21 -8.95
C GLY A 137 -16.05 10.49 -9.27
N PHE A 138 -15.43 9.80 -8.30
CA PHE A 138 -14.16 9.09 -8.50
C PHE A 138 -14.22 8.08 -9.63
N ILE A 139 -15.40 7.50 -9.86
CA ILE A 139 -15.68 6.50 -10.90
C ILE A 139 -15.60 7.12 -12.30
N CYS A 140 -15.85 8.43 -12.43
CA CYS A 140 -15.71 9.15 -13.70
C CYS A 140 -14.27 9.59 -13.95
N SER A 141 -13.47 9.76 -12.89
CA SER A 141 -12.11 10.30 -12.97
C SER A 141 -11.02 9.23 -13.08
N HIS A 142 -11.35 7.96 -12.83
CA HIS A 142 -10.37 6.88 -12.80
C HIS A 142 -10.90 5.63 -13.51
N GLU A 143 -10.01 4.92 -14.19
CA GLU A 143 -10.32 3.67 -14.90
C GLU A 143 -9.15 2.68 -14.81
N GLY A 144 -9.39 1.45 -15.30
CA GLY A 144 -8.39 0.39 -15.39
C GLY A 144 -8.47 -0.68 -14.29
N ASN A 145 -7.67 -1.74 -14.45
CA ASN A 145 -7.74 -2.94 -13.62
C ASN A 145 -7.45 -2.67 -12.14
N ASP A 146 -6.49 -1.80 -11.84
CA ASP A 146 -6.15 -1.43 -10.46
C ASP A 146 -7.31 -0.68 -9.78
N PHE A 147 -8.04 0.16 -10.53
CA PHE A 147 -9.20 0.88 -10.02
C PHE A 147 -10.39 -0.07 -9.82
N ASN A 148 -10.64 -0.97 -10.78
CA ASN A 148 -11.66 -2.01 -10.67
C ASN A 148 -11.42 -2.90 -9.43
N LEU A 149 -10.15 -3.24 -9.16
CA LEU A 149 -9.75 -3.98 -7.96
C LEU A 149 -10.09 -3.21 -6.67
N PHE A 150 -9.84 -1.90 -6.66
CA PHE A 150 -10.21 -1.02 -5.55
C PHE A 150 -11.74 -0.97 -5.33
N LEU A 151 -12.52 -0.81 -6.40
CA LEU A 151 -13.98 -0.84 -6.33
C LEU A 151 -14.52 -2.18 -5.85
N GLU A 152 -13.93 -3.30 -6.30
CA GLU A 152 -14.33 -4.62 -5.80
C GLU A 152 -14.06 -4.76 -4.29
N TRP A 153 -12.92 -4.25 -3.82
CA TRP A 153 -12.59 -4.31 -2.39
C TRP A 153 -13.54 -3.46 -1.53
N LEU A 154 -14.09 -2.38 -2.08
CA LEU A 154 -15.06 -1.49 -1.43
C LEU A 154 -16.50 -2.01 -1.40
N LYS A 155 -16.82 -3.10 -2.10
CA LYS A 155 -18.20 -3.63 -2.17
C LYS A 155 -18.80 -3.85 -0.76
N PRO A 156 -19.94 -3.21 -0.46
CA PRO A 156 -20.57 -3.31 0.86
C PRO A 156 -21.17 -4.70 1.08
N PHE A 157 -21.37 -5.07 2.35
CA PHE A 157 -22.06 -6.30 2.78
C PHE A 157 -21.53 -7.63 2.25
N THR A 158 -20.34 -7.64 1.64
CA THR A 158 -19.62 -8.87 1.32
C THR A 158 -18.88 -9.36 2.56
N GLN A 159 -18.87 -10.68 2.81
CA GLN A 159 -18.02 -11.26 3.85
C GLN A 159 -16.61 -10.74 3.66
N SER A 160 -16.12 -9.96 4.63
CA SER A 160 -14.96 -9.07 4.56
C SER A 160 -13.75 -9.69 3.86
N ARG A 161 -13.70 -9.55 2.53
CA ARG A 161 -12.52 -9.96 1.77
C ARG A 161 -11.41 -8.98 2.09
N SER A 162 -10.34 -9.51 2.68
CA SER A 162 -9.12 -8.75 2.92
C SER A 162 -8.57 -8.24 1.59
N LYS A 163 -7.75 -7.18 1.62
CA LYS A 163 -7.06 -6.69 0.40
C LYS A 163 -6.32 -7.84 -0.30
N ALA A 164 -5.70 -8.73 0.47
CA ALA A 164 -5.02 -9.92 -0.04
C ALA A 164 -5.98 -10.87 -0.78
N GLN A 165 -7.13 -11.19 -0.21
CA GLN A 165 -8.11 -12.07 -0.85
C GLN A 165 -8.68 -11.49 -2.15
N VAL A 166 -9.02 -10.19 -2.16
CA VAL A 166 -9.51 -9.51 -3.37
C VAL A 166 -8.41 -9.46 -4.44
N SER A 167 -7.16 -9.23 -4.04
CA SER A 167 -6.00 -9.22 -4.94
C SER A 167 -5.84 -10.55 -5.67
N VAL A 168 -5.79 -11.66 -4.92
CA VAL A 168 -5.59 -13.00 -5.49
C VAL A 168 -6.75 -13.39 -6.41
N LYS A 169 -8.00 -13.08 -6.01
CA LYS A 169 -9.18 -13.36 -6.84
C LYS A 169 -9.12 -12.69 -8.22
N ASN A 170 -8.50 -11.52 -8.29
CA ASN A 170 -8.37 -10.73 -9.52
C ASN A 170 -7.05 -10.97 -10.27
N GLY A 171 -6.32 -12.03 -9.94
CA GLY A 171 -5.07 -12.38 -10.64
C GLY A 171 -3.85 -11.53 -10.26
N TYR A 172 -3.93 -10.74 -9.17
CA TYR A 172 -2.79 -9.99 -8.65
C TYR A 172 -1.99 -10.81 -7.65
N THR A 173 -0.69 -10.52 -7.54
CA THR A 173 0.06 -10.87 -6.34
C THR A 173 -0.48 -10.07 -5.15
N ILE A 174 -0.39 -10.63 -3.94
CA ILE A 174 -0.89 -9.96 -2.72
C ILE A 174 -0.27 -8.56 -2.55
N VAL A 175 1.03 -8.43 -2.83
CA VAL A 175 1.76 -7.16 -2.72
C VAL A 175 1.25 -6.15 -3.75
N ASN A 176 1.16 -6.53 -5.02
CA ASN A 176 0.77 -5.61 -6.09
C ASN A 176 -0.70 -5.19 -5.96
N GLY A 177 -1.60 -6.12 -5.65
CA GLY A 177 -3.01 -5.80 -5.49
C GLY A 177 -3.28 -4.97 -4.23
N THR A 178 -2.59 -5.24 -3.11
CA THR A 178 -2.68 -4.38 -1.92
C THR A 178 -2.16 -2.97 -2.21
N ASN A 179 -1.07 -2.87 -2.99
CA ASN A 179 -0.50 -1.61 -3.42
C ASN A 179 -1.46 -0.80 -4.31
N ALA A 180 -2.10 -1.46 -5.29
CA ALA A 180 -3.12 -0.88 -6.14
C ALA A 180 -4.32 -0.34 -5.33
N ILE A 181 -4.83 -1.12 -4.38
CA ILE A 181 -5.92 -0.67 -3.49
C ILE A 181 -5.47 0.53 -2.63
N ASN A 182 -4.25 0.50 -2.08
CA ASN A 182 -3.72 1.60 -1.28
C ASN A 182 -3.54 2.89 -2.08
N LYS A 183 -3.13 2.80 -3.35
CA LYS A 183 -3.03 3.96 -4.24
C LYS A 183 -4.33 4.76 -4.26
N TYR A 184 -5.45 4.12 -4.57
CA TYR A 184 -6.74 4.81 -4.68
C TYR A 184 -7.32 5.22 -3.32
N LEU A 185 -7.08 4.45 -2.26
CA LEU A 185 -7.39 4.91 -0.90
C LEU A 185 -6.67 6.21 -0.54
N SER A 186 -5.37 6.30 -0.84
CA SER A 186 -4.58 7.48 -0.56
C SER A 186 -5.01 8.68 -1.41
N LEU A 187 -5.35 8.46 -2.68
CA LEU A 187 -5.92 9.51 -3.53
C LEU A 187 -7.24 10.05 -2.96
N LEU A 188 -8.16 9.17 -2.60
CA LEU A 188 -9.46 9.55 -2.01
C LEU A 188 -9.29 10.36 -0.73
N VAL A 189 -8.43 9.90 0.18
CA VAL A 189 -8.15 10.60 1.45
C VAL A 189 -7.50 11.95 1.19
N ASN A 190 -6.54 12.04 0.26
CA ASN A 190 -5.87 13.30 -0.04
C ASN A 190 -6.84 14.34 -0.61
N GLU A 191 -7.76 13.94 -1.47
CA GLU A 191 -8.81 14.85 -1.96
C GLU A 191 -9.75 15.31 -0.84
N CYS A 192 -10.20 14.39 0.01
CA CYS A 192 -10.98 14.71 1.22
C CYS A 192 -10.28 15.76 2.09
N LEU A 193 -8.98 15.57 2.37
CA LEU A 193 -8.21 16.46 3.24
C LEU A 193 -7.98 17.83 2.60
N LYS A 194 -7.72 17.90 1.29
CA LYS A 194 -7.58 19.18 0.58
C LYS A 194 -8.85 20.04 0.68
N ASP A 195 -10.02 19.42 0.55
CA ASP A 195 -11.29 20.15 0.66
C ASP A 195 -11.55 20.62 2.09
N GLN A 196 -11.12 19.84 3.08
CA GLN A 196 -11.16 20.26 4.48
C GLN A 196 -10.23 21.44 4.74
N GLU A 197 -9.00 21.41 4.23
CA GLU A 197 -8.02 22.50 4.32
C GLU A 197 -8.52 23.77 3.60
N ALA A 198 -9.25 23.61 2.50
CA ALA A 198 -9.90 24.69 1.76
C ALA A 198 -11.22 25.17 2.41
N TYR A 199 -11.60 24.63 3.58
CA TYR A 199 -12.86 24.93 4.29
C TYR A 199 -14.14 24.65 3.48
N ILE A 200 -14.05 23.84 2.42
CA ILE A 200 -15.20 23.40 1.60
C ILE A 200 -16.01 22.38 2.38
N LEU A 201 -15.33 21.44 3.04
CA LEU A 201 -15.96 20.41 3.87
C LEU A 201 -15.66 20.66 5.35
N LYS A 202 -16.68 20.42 6.18
CA LYS A 202 -16.58 20.47 7.64
C LYS A 202 -16.85 19.10 8.22
N ILE A 203 -16.24 18.82 9.37
CA ILE A 203 -16.48 17.58 10.12
C ILE A 203 -17.92 17.60 10.61
N ASN A 204 -18.70 16.57 10.23
CA ASN A 204 -20.02 16.36 10.78
C ASN A 204 -19.91 15.79 12.20
N ASP A 205 -20.75 16.31 13.09
CA ASP A 205 -20.83 15.84 14.47
C ASP A 205 -21.32 14.37 14.53
N PHE A 206 -21.08 13.75 15.68
CA PHE A 206 -21.48 12.35 15.88
C PHE A 206 -22.99 12.21 15.82
N SER A 207 -23.45 11.13 15.19
CA SER A 207 -24.87 10.74 15.24
C SER A 207 -25.33 10.73 16.71
N PRO A 208 -26.41 11.44 17.08
CA PRO A 208 -26.83 11.54 18.47
C PRO A 208 -27.08 10.15 19.04
N LYS A 209 -26.71 9.95 20.32
CA LYS A 209 -26.99 8.68 21.00
C LYS A 209 -28.50 8.41 20.91
N PRO A 210 -28.94 7.18 20.59
CA PRO A 210 -30.35 6.86 20.66
C PRO A 210 -30.87 7.17 22.06
N LEU A 211 -32.05 7.80 22.14
CA LEU A 211 -32.67 8.17 23.41
C LEU A 211 -32.78 6.95 24.31
N THR A 212 -32.27 7.09 25.53
CA THR A 212 -32.44 6.06 26.57
C THR A 212 -33.92 5.84 26.85
N ALA A 213 -34.29 4.65 27.35
CA ALA A 213 -35.69 4.35 27.71
C ALA A 213 -36.29 5.43 28.64
N ILE A 214 -35.49 5.94 29.58
CA ILE A 214 -35.89 7.02 30.50
C ILE A 214 -36.14 8.34 29.75
N GLN A 215 -35.30 8.70 28.77
CA GLN A 215 -35.51 9.91 27.97
C GLN A 215 -36.75 9.79 27.09
N LYS A 216 -36.99 8.61 26.49
CA LYS A 216 -38.23 8.33 25.75
C LYS A 216 -39.46 8.47 26.65
N LEU A 217 -39.39 7.96 27.88
CA LEU A 217 -40.47 8.10 28.87
C LEU A 217 -40.69 9.55 29.32
N LYS A 218 -39.61 10.34 29.47
CA LYS A 218 -39.72 11.78 29.78
C LYS A 218 -40.42 12.54 28.66
N ILE A 219 -40.01 12.31 27.42
CA ILE A 219 -40.65 12.91 26.23
C ILE A 219 -42.12 12.50 26.17
N ALA A 220 -42.44 11.23 26.37
CA ALA A 220 -43.82 10.75 26.39
C ALA A 220 -44.66 11.45 27.47
N ASN A 221 -44.13 11.62 28.68
CA ASN A 221 -44.81 12.33 29.77
C ASN A 221 -44.98 13.84 29.48
N GLU A 222 -44.00 14.48 28.83
CA GLU A 222 -44.10 15.87 28.39
C GLU A 222 -45.18 16.04 27.31
N THR A 223 -45.27 15.09 26.37
CA THR A 223 -46.34 15.06 25.36
C THR A 223 -47.72 14.85 25.99
N LEU A 224 -47.86 13.93 26.94
CA LEU A 224 -49.12 13.71 27.68
C LEU A 224 -49.55 14.97 28.44
N LEU A 225 -48.61 15.69 29.04
CA LEU A 225 -48.86 16.96 29.72
C LEU A 225 -49.33 18.06 28.76
N GLN A 226 -48.69 18.17 27.59
CA GLN A 226 -49.12 19.11 26.54
C GLN A 226 -50.52 18.79 26.00
N MET A 227 -50.86 17.50 25.92
CA MET A 227 -52.21 17.03 25.56
C MET A 227 -53.23 17.14 26.70
N ARG A 228 -52.84 17.72 27.86
CA ARG A 228 -53.68 17.85 29.08
C ARG A 228 -54.23 16.53 29.60
N LEU A 229 -53.53 15.41 29.35
CA LEU A 229 -53.89 14.10 29.87
C LEU A 229 -53.32 13.92 31.28
N THR A 230 -54.10 13.29 32.17
CA THR A 230 -53.73 13.09 33.58
C THR A 230 -52.81 11.89 33.81
N ALA A 231 -52.64 11.03 32.81
CA ALA A 231 -51.79 9.85 32.90
C ALA A 231 -50.30 10.22 32.93
N ARG A 232 -49.54 9.60 33.84
CA ARG A 232 -48.07 9.69 33.91
C ARG A 232 -47.46 8.30 33.96
N ILE A 233 -46.52 8.04 33.06
CA ILE A 233 -45.77 6.79 33.02
C ILE A 233 -44.59 6.89 34.01
N PRO A 234 -44.46 5.97 34.98
CA PRO A 234 -43.39 6.03 35.97
C PRO A 234 -42.01 5.83 35.31
N LEU A 235 -41.05 6.68 35.69
CA LEU A 235 -39.69 6.68 35.12
C LEU A 235 -38.81 5.53 35.63
N ARG A 236 -39.25 4.81 36.68
CA ARG A 236 -38.56 3.65 37.26
C ARG A 236 -39.59 2.54 37.45
N LYS A 237 -39.16 1.28 37.29
CA LYS A 237 -40.00 0.13 37.65
C LYS A 237 -40.35 0.23 39.14
N PRO A 238 -41.62 0.03 39.52
CA PRO A 238 -41.97 -0.09 40.93
C PRO A 238 -41.16 -1.26 41.51
N LYS A 239 -40.58 -1.04 42.69
CA LYS A 239 -39.98 -2.13 43.46
C LYS A 239 -41.15 -2.94 44.02
N ASN A 240 -41.25 -4.19 43.60
CA ASN A 240 -42.07 -5.18 44.31
C ASN A 240 -41.38 -5.55 45.61
#